data_AF-A0A950H091-F1
#
_entry.id   AF-A0A950H091-F1
#
_cell.length_a   1.000
_cell.length_b   1.000
_cell.length_c   1.000
_cell.angle_alpha   90.00
_cell.angle_beta   90.00
_cell.angle_gamma   90.00
#
_symmetry.space_group_name_H-M   'P 1'
#
loop_
_entity.id
_entity.type
_entity.pdbx_description
1 polymer ?
#
loop_
_entity_poly.entity_id
_entity_poly.type
_entity_poly.pdbx_seq_one_letter_code
_entity_poly.pdbx_strand_id
1 'polypeptide(L)'
;MRVSLIAAMALMLLLLVTWLSLSALDSDAERFDRALSALDHFSATESDLRRDALSARSGLLRNYDPLVHEVDALDASVAQLRVVAAADAPVAAAIEGLADLVSRQEELIETFKSDNALLQNSLTYFNRYSLRLAAADPTEPVVAAVSALAAGMLRLTLDTSEAMALQVQTLADAVERTPTRSADVDTVAALLAHARLLHDLLPATDGALKSLRAVGEDRAQEAVRTMVLTRQATSRTSARRFRLLLYVTSLALIGCLV
;
A
#
# COMPACT_ATOMS: atom_id res chain seq x y z
N MET A 1 -27.25 16.31 -65.84
CA MET A 1 -27.10 17.25 -64.71
C MET A 1 -27.79 16.80 -63.42
N ARG A 2 -29.07 16.38 -63.43
CA ARG A 2 -29.76 15.96 -62.19
C ARG A 2 -29.19 14.67 -61.57
N VAL A 3 -28.93 13.65 -62.40
CA VAL A 3 -28.36 12.36 -61.94
C VAL A 3 -26.96 12.52 -61.37
N SER A 4 -26.12 13.38 -61.97
CA SER A 4 -24.77 13.66 -61.46
C SER A 4 -24.78 14.42 -60.11
N LEU A 5 -25.77 15.29 -59.89
CA LEU A 5 -25.98 15.98 -58.60
C LEU A 5 -26.40 15.00 -57.49
N ILE A 6 -27.34 14.09 -57.79
CA ILE A 6 -27.80 13.06 -56.84
C ILE A 6 -26.65 12.10 -56.49
N ALA A 7 -25.88 11.66 -57.48
CA ALA A 7 -24.72 10.78 -57.25
C ALA A 7 -23.63 11.46 -56.40
N ALA A 8 -23.33 12.75 -56.64
CA ALA A 8 -22.39 13.51 -55.84
C ALA A 8 -22.87 13.69 -54.38
N MET A 9 -24.17 13.94 -54.19
CA MET A 9 -24.77 14.06 -52.86
C MET A 9 -24.75 12.73 -52.09
N ALA A 10 -25.06 11.62 -52.75
CA ALA A 10 -24.99 10.29 -52.16
C ALA A 10 -23.54 9.93 -51.76
N LEU A 11 -22.55 10.24 -52.59
CA LEU A 11 -21.14 10.02 -52.28
C LEU A 11 -20.68 10.85 -51.06
N MET A 12 -21.10 12.12 -51.00
CA MET A 12 -20.81 13.00 -49.85
C MET A 12 -21.43 12.47 -48.56
N LEU A 13 -22.69 12.05 -48.60
CA LEU A 13 -23.37 11.45 -47.46
C LEU A 13 -22.72 10.13 -47.02
N LEU A 14 -22.26 9.31 -47.98
CA LEU A 14 -21.54 8.07 -47.68
C LEU A 14 -20.21 8.35 -46.95
N LEU A 15 -19.41 9.31 -47.44
CA LEU A 15 -18.18 9.75 -46.78
C LEU A 15 -18.46 10.29 -45.36
N LEU A 16 -19.53 11.07 -45.21
CA LEU A 16 -19.96 11.60 -43.92
C LEU A 16 -20.35 10.47 -42.95
N VAL A 17 -21.13 9.48 -43.41
CA VAL A 17 -21.48 8.28 -42.61
C VAL A 17 -20.22 7.51 -42.20
N THR A 18 -19.26 7.30 -43.10
CA THR A 18 -18.00 6.62 -42.77
C THR A 18 -17.22 7.38 -41.71
N TRP A 19 -17.11 8.71 -41.84
CA TRP A 19 -16.43 9.55 -40.85
C TRP A 19 -17.14 9.52 -39.48
N LEU A 20 -18.47 9.70 -39.46
CA LEU A 20 -19.25 9.61 -38.23
C LEU A 20 -19.21 8.22 -37.59
N SER A 21 -19.16 7.16 -38.39
CA SER A 21 -19.01 5.79 -37.90
C SER A 21 -17.69 5.61 -37.18
N LEU A 22 -16.60 6.15 -37.72
CA LEU A 22 -15.29 6.12 -37.08
C LEU A 22 -15.27 6.96 -35.80
N SER A 23 -15.91 8.14 -35.79
CA SER A 23 -16.02 9.00 -34.60
C SER A 23 -17.00 8.48 -33.54
N ALA A 24 -17.87 7.52 -33.88
CA ALA A 24 -18.82 6.89 -32.96
C ALA A 24 -18.24 5.68 -32.21
N LEU A 25 -17.07 5.18 -32.63
CA LEU A 25 -16.33 4.14 -31.94
C LEU A 25 -15.78 4.70 -30.63
N ASP A 26 -16.24 4.16 -29.50
CA ASP A 26 -15.83 4.60 -28.15
C ASP A 26 -14.54 3.86 -27.75
N SER A 27 -13.46 4.04 -28.52
CA SER A 27 -12.15 3.41 -28.23
C SER A 27 -11.59 3.80 -26.87
N ASP A 28 -12.05 4.92 -26.33
CA ASP A 28 -11.67 5.41 -25.01
C ASP A 28 -12.43 4.70 -23.87
N ALA A 29 -13.59 4.06 -24.12
CA ALA A 29 -14.33 3.35 -23.08
C ALA A 29 -13.52 2.18 -22.48
N GLU A 30 -12.94 1.33 -23.33
CA GLU A 30 -12.09 0.21 -22.90
C GLU A 30 -10.83 0.69 -22.16
N ARG A 31 -10.35 1.87 -22.53
CA ARG A 31 -9.22 2.52 -21.86
C ARG A 31 -9.60 2.95 -20.44
N PHE A 32 -10.73 3.62 -20.26
CA PHE A 32 -11.20 4.02 -18.93
C PHE A 32 -11.61 2.83 -18.05
N ASP A 33 -12.23 1.80 -18.62
CA ASP A 33 -12.58 0.59 -17.87
C ASP A 33 -11.32 -0.13 -17.36
N ARG A 34 -10.24 -0.18 -18.18
CA ARG A 34 -8.93 -0.67 -17.73
C ARG A 34 -8.32 0.18 -16.61
N ALA A 35 -8.45 1.50 -16.68
CA ALA A 35 -7.99 2.39 -15.60
C ALA A 35 -8.71 2.11 -14.29
N LEU A 36 -10.04 1.97 -14.33
CA LEU A 36 -10.84 1.68 -13.13
C LEU A 36 -10.49 0.29 -12.56
N SER A 37 -10.32 -0.72 -13.43
CA SER A 37 -9.88 -2.04 -12.99
C SER A 37 -8.49 -2.03 -12.35
N ALA A 38 -7.56 -1.20 -12.85
CA ALA A 38 -6.24 -1.04 -12.25
C ALA A 38 -6.31 -0.33 -10.89
N LEU A 39 -7.20 0.66 -10.72
CA LEU A 39 -7.46 1.28 -9.41
C LEU A 39 -8.08 0.30 -8.41
N ASP A 40 -8.99 -0.55 -8.85
CA ASP A 40 -9.60 -1.56 -7.97
C ASP A 40 -8.57 -2.61 -7.52
N HIS A 41 -7.70 -3.03 -8.44
CA HIS A 41 -6.59 -3.92 -8.11
C HIS A 41 -5.59 -3.26 -7.15
N PHE A 42 -5.30 -1.98 -7.35
CA PHE A 42 -4.48 -1.18 -6.44
C PHE A 42 -5.05 -1.19 -5.01
N SER A 43 -6.34 -0.88 -4.83
CA SER A 43 -6.97 -0.87 -3.49
C SER A 43 -6.94 -2.23 -2.79
N ALA A 44 -7.17 -3.30 -3.55
CA ALA A 44 -7.13 -4.65 -3.02
C ALA A 44 -5.71 -4.99 -2.53
N THR A 45 -4.71 -4.74 -3.38
CA THR A 45 -3.29 -4.97 -3.08
C THR A 45 -2.83 -4.15 -1.88
N GLU A 46 -3.24 -2.89 -1.78
CA GLU A 46 -2.90 -2.04 -0.64
C GLU A 46 -3.52 -2.57 0.67
N SER A 47 -4.73 -3.10 0.60
CA SER A 47 -5.40 -3.73 1.75
C SER A 47 -4.68 -5.02 2.18
N ASP A 48 -4.23 -5.82 1.22
CA ASP A 48 -3.44 -7.04 1.45
C ASP A 48 -2.09 -6.68 2.09
N LEU A 49 -1.37 -5.67 1.57
CA LEU A 49 -0.12 -5.17 2.15
C LEU A 49 -0.25 -4.80 3.63
N ARG A 50 -1.30 -4.05 3.99
CA ARG A 50 -1.53 -3.66 5.38
C ARG A 50 -1.86 -4.86 6.27
N ARG A 51 -2.62 -5.82 5.74
CA ARG A 51 -2.99 -7.04 6.47
C ARG A 51 -1.77 -7.92 6.70
N ASP A 52 -0.93 -8.10 5.69
CA ASP A 52 0.23 -8.98 5.75
C ASP A 52 1.34 -8.35 6.59
N ALA A 53 1.49 -7.01 6.58
CA ALA A 53 2.36 -6.31 7.51
C ALA A 53 1.96 -6.56 8.99
N LEU A 54 0.65 -6.52 9.29
CA LEU A 54 0.15 -6.87 10.64
C LEU A 54 0.34 -8.36 10.97
N SER A 55 0.21 -9.23 9.97
CA SER A 55 0.44 -10.67 10.11
C SER A 55 1.92 -10.98 10.38
N ALA A 56 2.84 -10.27 9.72
CA ALA A 56 4.28 -10.33 10.01
C ALA A 56 4.61 -9.84 11.42
N ARG A 57 4.00 -8.73 11.87
CA ARG A 57 4.22 -8.18 13.21
C ARG A 57 3.77 -9.13 14.33
N SER A 58 2.69 -9.87 14.10
CA SER A 58 2.16 -10.87 15.04
C SER A 58 2.87 -12.23 14.93
N GLY A 59 3.83 -12.38 14.01
CA GLY A 59 4.56 -13.63 13.78
C GLY A 59 3.75 -14.71 13.05
N LEU A 60 2.57 -14.37 12.53
CA LEU A 60 1.75 -15.27 11.70
C LEU A 60 2.36 -15.46 10.30
N LEU A 61 3.02 -14.42 9.78
CA LEU A 61 3.78 -14.48 8.55
C LEU A 61 5.27 -14.70 8.86
N ARG A 62 5.85 -15.74 8.26
CA ARG A 62 7.24 -16.19 8.55
C ARG A 62 8.28 -15.62 7.59
N ASN A 63 7.86 -15.11 6.43
CA ASN A 63 8.70 -14.46 5.43
C ASN A 63 8.06 -13.15 4.99
N TYR A 64 8.87 -12.28 4.40
CA TYR A 64 8.41 -10.96 3.91
C TYR A 64 8.12 -10.95 2.40
N ASP A 65 8.20 -12.10 1.73
CA ASP A 65 7.98 -12.22 0.28
C ASP A 65 6.60 -11.68 -0.16
N PRO A 66 5.50 -11.90 0.58
CA PRO A 66 4.21 -11.29 0.24
C PRO A 66 4.27 -9.77 0.19
N LEU A 67 4.93 -9.14 1.17
CA LEU A 67 5.06 -7.67 1.23
C LEU A 67 5.79 -7.10 0.03
N VAL A 68 6.85 -7.78 -0.41
CA VAL A 68 7.60 -7.40 -1.61
C VAL A 68 6.72 -7.53 -2.85
N HIS A 69 6.00 -8.65 -2.98
CA HIS A 69 5.13 -8.88 -4.11
C HIS A 69 3.98 -7.86 -4.19
N GLU A 70 3.43 -7.48 -3.05
CA GLU A 70 2.36 -6.48 -2.96
C GLU A 70 2.86 -5.08 -3.36
N VAL A 71 4.07 -4.68 -2.93
CA VAL A 71 4.68 -3.41 -3.38
C VAL A 71 4.91 -3.44 -4.90
N ASP A 72 5.48 -4.51 -5.44
CA ASP A 72 5.68 -4.68 -6.88
C ASP A 72 4.34 -4.59 -7.66
N ALA A 73 3.26 -5.14 -7.08
CA ALA A 73 1.92 -5.10 -7.67
C ALA A 73 1.28 -3.71 -7.62
N LEU A 74 1.55 -2.92 -6.57
CA LEU A 74 1.15 -1.51 -6.50
C LEU A 74 1.86 -0.70 -7.60
N ASP A 75 3.16 -0.89 -7.77
CA ASP A 75 3.95 -0.24 -8.83
C ASP A 75 3.46 -0.64 -10.23
N ALA A 76 3.19 -1.92 -10.43
CA ALA A 76 2.62 -2.41 -11.68
C ALA A 76 1.25 -1.76 -11.98
N SER A 77 0.42 -1.56 -10.96
CA SER A 77 -0.89 -0.89 -11.09
C SER A 77 -0.71 0.58 -11.48
N VAL A 78 0.23 1.29 -10.85
CA VAL A 78 0.58 2.67 -11.23
C VAL A 78 1.11 2.74 -12.67
N ALA A 79 1.96 1.79 -13.08
CA ALA A 79 2.46 1.72 -14.45
C ALA A 79 1.34 1.51 -15.48
N GLN A 80 0.37 0.64 -15.18
CA GLN A 80 -0.82 0.45 -16.01
C GLN A 80 -1.66 1.74 -16.11
N LEU A 81 -1.84 2.44 -14.99
CA LEU A 81 -2.54 3.73 -14.97
C LEU A 81 -1.83 4.79 -15.81
N ARG A 82 -0.49 4.86 -15.77
CA ARG A 82 0.31 5.79 -16.60
C ARG A 82 0.09 5.57 -18.09
N VAL A 83 0.09 4.32 -18.55
CA VAL A 83 -0.19 3.97 -19.96
C VAL A 83 -1.59 4.44 -20.36
N VAL A 84 -2.55 4.28 -19.45
CA VAL A 84 -3.94 4.67 -19.65
C VAL A 84 -4.15 6.18 -19.52
N ALA A 85 -3.30 6.94 -18.83
CA ALA A 85 -3.48 8.37 -18.60
C ALA A 85 -2.61 9.29 -19.47
N ALA A 86 -1.71 8.74 -20.28
CA ALA A 86 -0.72 9.49 -21.06
C ALA A 86 -1.27 10.61 -21.99
N ALA A 87 -2.59 10.67 -22.23
CA ALA A 87 -3.22 11.70 -23.06
C ALA A 87 -3.87 12.85 -22.27
N ASP A 88 -3.91 12.78 -20.93
CA ASP A 88 -4.61 13.73 -20.07
C ASP A 88 -3.71 14.21 -18.93
N ALA A 89 -3.13 15.41 -19.09
CA ALA A 89 -2.12 15.95 -18.19
C ALA A 89 -2.58 16.05 -16.71
N PRO A 90 -3.81 16.52 -16.39
CA PRO A 90 -4.35 16.44 -15.03
C PRO A 90 -4.38 15.02 -14.45
N VAL A 91 -4.83 14.02 -15.22
CA VAL A 91 -4.92 12.62 -14.73
C VAL A 91 -3.53 12.05 -14.52
N ALA A 92 -2.60 12.35 -15.43
CA ALA A 92 -1.19 11.97 -15.28
C ALA A 92 -0.58 12.54 -14.00
N ALA A 93 -0.80 13.83 -13.71
CA ALA A 93 -0.29 14.45 -12.48
C ALA A 93 -0.87 13.81 -11.21
N ALA A 94 -2.15 13.44 -11.21
CA ALA A 94 -2.77 12.73 -10.09
C ALA A 94 -2.19 11.32 -9.90
N ILE A 95 -1.84 10.63 -10.99
CA ILE A 95 -1.18 9.31 -10.94
C ILE A 95 0.26 9.42 -10.44
N GLU A 96 1.00 10.48 -10.78
CA GLU A 96 2.32 10.71 -10.18
C GLU A 96 2.22 10.91 -8.67
N GLY A 97 1.19 11.62 -8.19
CA GLY A 97 0.91 11.69 -6.75
C GLY A 97 0.64 10.31 -6.12
N LEU A 98 0.02 9.39 -6.86
CA LEU A 98 -0.16 8.00 -6.40
C LEU A 98 1.17 7.22 -6.40
N ALA A 99 2.03 7.45 -7.39
CA ALA A 99 3.36 6.84 -7.46
C ALA A 99 4.27 7.28 -6.29
N ASP A 100 4.23 8.56 -5.94
CA ASP A 100 4.94 9.10 -4.77
C ASP A 100 4.47 8.44 -3.46
N LEU A 101 3.16 8.15 -3.36
CA LEU A 101 2.61 7.42 -2.23
C LEU A 101 3.11 5.97 -2.17
N VAL A 102 3.13 5.25 -3.30
CA VAL A 102 3.67 3.88 -3.36
C VAL A 102 5.14 3.85 -2.95
N SER A 103 5.95 4.78 -3.48
CA SER A 103 7.37 4.90 -3.12
C SER A 103 7.56 5.10 -1.61
N ARG A 104 6.69 5.92 -1.00
CA ARG A 104 6.72 6.14 0.45
C ARG A 104 6.23 4.93 1.25
N GLN A 105 5.27 4.17 0.73
CA GLN A 105 4.84 2.90 1.34
C GLN A 105 5.97 1.86 1.28
N GLU A 106 6.69 1.77 0.18
CA GLU A 106 7.87 0.90 0.03
C GLU A 106 8.95 1.21 1.07
N GLU A 107 9.34 2.48 1.22
CA GLU A 107 10.32 2.91 2.23
C GLU A 107 9.89 2.52 3.67
N LEU A 108 8.60 2.68 3.99
CA LEU A 108 8.04 2.29 5.27
C LEU A 108 8.04 0.78 5.48
N ILE A 109 7.74 0.01 4.42
CA ILE A 109 7.78 -1.46 4.46
C ILE A 109 9.21 -1.97 4.64
N GLU A 110 10.20 -1.40 3.97
CA GLU A 110 11.61 -1.78 4.16
C GLU A 110 12.12 -1.47 5.57
N THR A 111 11.73 -0.32 6.12
CA THR A 111 12.02 0.04 7.51
C THR A 111 11.35 -0.95 8.46
N PHE A 112 10.06 -1.22 8.26
CA PHE A 112 9.30 -2.19 9.06
C PHE A 112 9.91 -3.60 9.01
N LYS A 113 10.28 -4.11 7.83
CA LYS A 113 10.91 -5.43 7.65
C LYS A 113 12.20 -5.53 8.46
N SER A 114 13.04 -4.50 8.37
CA SER A 114 14.33 -4.43 9.06
C SER A 114 14.14 -4.41 10.58
N ASP A 115 13.28 -3.52 11.07
CA ASP A 115 13.00 -3.36 12.50
C ASP A 115 12.33 -4.61 13.07
N ASN A 116 11.32 -5.17 12.39
CA ASN A 116 10.63 -6.37 12.83
C ASN A 116 11.55 -7.60 12.82
N ALA A 117 12.45 -7.73 11.84
CA ALA A 117 13.44 -8.81 11.84
C ALA A 117 14.40 -8.71 13.04
N LEU A 118 14.91 -7.51 13.31
CA LEU A 118 15.81 -7.27 14.44
C LEU A 118 15.08 -7.44 15.79
N LEU A 119 13.81 -7.04 15.86
CA LEU A 119 12.91 -7.23 16.99
C LEU A 119 12.74 -8.71 17.31
N GLN A 120 12.35 -9.53 16.32
CA GLN A 120 12.12 -10.97 16.51
C GLN A 120 13.41 -11.70 16.96
N ASN A 121 14.54 -11.35 16.34
CA ASN A 121 15.85 -11.87 16.76
C ASN A 121 16.14 -11.51 18.22
N SER A 122 15.93 -10.24 18.58
CA SER A 122 16.25 -9.76 19.93
C SER A 122 15.31 -10.30 20.99
N LEU A 123 14.02 -10.51 20.69
CA LEU A 123 13.09 -11.20 21.59
C LEU A 123 13.54 -12.65 21.85
N THR A 124 14.01 -13.33 20.82
CA THR A 124 14.53 -14.70 20.93
C THR A 124 15.74 -14.76 21.88
N TYR A 125 16.72 -13.87 21.71
CA TYR A 125 17.90 -13.82 22.58
C TYR A 125 17.57 -13.34 23.98
N PHE A 126 16.75 -12.30 24.13
CA PHE A 126 16.30 -11.80 25.42
C PHE A 126 15.63 -12.91 26.24
N ASN A 127 14.69 -13.66 25.63
CA ASN A 127 14.02 -14.76 26.30
C ASN A 127 15.01 -15.88 26.68
N ARG A 128 15.96 -16.22 25.80
CA ARG A 128 16.99 -17.21 26.08
C ARG A 128 17.86 -16.84 27.29
N TYR A 129 18.32 -15.59 27.36
CA TYR A 129 19.14 -15.13 28.49
C TYR A 129 18.31 -14.99 29.77
N SER A 130 17.05 -14.54 29.66
CA SER A 130 16.13 -14.44 30.80
C SER A 130 15.87 -15.81 31.42
N LEU A 131 15.59 -16.84 30.62
CA LEU A 131 15.38 -18.21 31.08
C LEU A 131 16.63 -18.81 31.71
N ARG A 132 17.82 -18.54 31.15
CA ARG A 132 19.09 -19.00 31.72
C ARG A 132 19.33 -18.41 33.11
N LEU A 133 19.08 -17.11 33.27
CA LEU A 133 19.22 -16.41 34.55
C LEU A 133 18.14 -16.86 35.55
N ALA A 134 16.91 -17.10 35.09
CA ALA A 134 15.83 -17.61 35.94
C ALA A 134 16.04 -19.05 36.42
N ALA A 135 16.87 -19.84 35.74
CA ALA A 135 17.26 -21.18 36.16
C ALA A 135 18.36 -21.21 37.24
N ALA A 136 18.92 -20.05 37.61
CA ALA A 136 19.87 -19.91 38.71
C ALA A 136 19.17 -20.06 40.08
N ASP A 137 19.89 -19.84 41.19
CA ASP A 137 19.32 -19.99 42.53
C ASP A 137 18.21 -18.94 42.73
N PRO A 138 16.95 -19.33 43.02
CA PRO A 138 15.83 -18.40 43.18
C PRO A 138 16.01 -17.37 44.29
N THR A 139 16.95 -17.61 45.22
CA THR A 139 17.27 -16.68 46.30
C THR A 139 18.13 -15.50 45.84
N GLU A 140 18.67 -15.55 44.62
CA GLU A 140 19.47 -14.48 44.08
C GLU A 140 18.63 -13.26 43.69
N PRO A 141 19.01 -12.05 44.14
CA PRO A 141 18.30 -10.82 43.80
C PRO A 141 18.14 -10.58 42.29
N VAL A 142 19.10 -11.04 41.48
CA VAL A 142 19.06 -10.89 40.02
C VAL A 142 17.89 -11.65 39.39
N VAL A 143 17.50 -12.80 39.94
CA VAL A 143 16.41 -13.62 39.39
C VAL A 143 15.09 -12.86 39.46
N ALA A 144 14.82 -12.20 40.58
CA ALA A 144 13.63 -11.38 40.76
C ALA A 144 13.65 -10.14 39.83
N ALA A 145 14.78 -9.46 39.71
CA ALA A 145 14.92 -8.29 38.84
C ALA A 145 14.73 -8.66 37.35
N VAL A 146 15.35 -9.76 36.90
CA VAL A 146 15.21 -10.28 35.53
C VAL A 146 13.78 -10.72 35.23
N SER A 147 13.11 -11.38 36.18
CA SER A 147 11.70 -11.78 36.03
C SER A 147 10.78 -10.56 35.90
N ALA A 148 11.02 -9.52 36.70
CA ALA A 148 10.28 -8.26 36.61
C ALA A 148 10.51 -7.56 35.26
N LEU A 149 11.77 -7.51 34.77
CA LEU A 149 12.09 -6.99 33.45
C LEU A 149 11.42 -7.79 32.33
N ALA A 150 11.41 -9.12 32.40
CA ALA A 150 10.76 -9.97 31.42
C ALA A 150 9.23 -9.74 31.36
N ALA A 151 8.58 -9.60 32.52
CA ALA A 151 7.17 -9.26 32.59
C ALA A 151 6.88 -7.84 32.07
N GLY A 152 7.75 -6.87 32.36
CA GLY A 152 7.69 -5.52 31.81
C GLY A 152 7.82 -5.53 30.29
N MET A 153 8.76 -6.30 29.75
CA MET A 153 8.98 -6.44 28.32
C MET A 153 7.75 -7.06 27.62
N LEU A 154 7.15 -8.11 28.20
CA LEU A 154 5.90 -8.67 27.69
C LEU A 154 4.79 -7.63 27.64
N ARG A 155 4.64 -6.78 28.66
CA ARG A 155 3.65 -5.69 28.63
C ARG A 155 3.97 -4.65 27.54
N LEU A 156 5.24 -4.31 27.33
CA LEU A 156 5.66 -3.41 26.26
C LEU A 156 5.34 -3.96 24.87
N THR A 157 5.36 -5.29 24.67
CA THR A 157 4.95 -5.88 23.38
C THR A 157 3.47 -5.68 23.05
N LEU A 158 2.64 -5.42 24.07
CA LEU A 158 1.20 -5.20 23.94
C LEU A 158 0.83 -3.71 23.93
N ASP A 159 1.58 -2.90 24.67
CA ASP A 159 1.37 -1.46 24.81
C ASP A 159 2.72 -0.74 24.72
N THR A 160 3.00 -0.16 23.56
CA THR A 160 4.23 0.61 23.29
C THR A 160 4.09 2.09 23.67
N SER A 161 3.24 2.42 24.64
CA SER A 161 3.13 3.78 25.16
C SER A 161 4.44 4.23 25.84
N GLU A 162 4.68 5.54 25.83
CA GLU A 162 5.86 6.15 26.48
C GLU A 162 5.95 5.77 27.97
N ALA A 163 4.81 5.70 28.66
CA ALA A 163 4.75 5.28 30.06
C ALA A 163 5.25 3.82 30.26
N MET A 164 4.90 2.91 29.34
CA MET A 164 5.35 1.53 29.39
C MET A 164 6.85 1.40 29.07
N ALA A 165 7.32 2.18 28.09
CA ALA A 165 8.74 2.25 27.73
C ALA A 165 9.60 2.72 28.93
N LEU A 166 9.21 3.81 29.59
CA LEU A 166 9.87 4.31 30.80
C LEU A 166 9.85 3.28 31.95
N GLN A 167 8.77 2.52 32.09
CA GLN A 167 8.70 1.44 33.08
C GLN A 167 9.72 0.34 32.78
N VAL A 168 9.85 -0.09 31.52
CA VAL A 168 10.85 -1.09 31.10
C VAL A 168 12.27 -0.58 31.31
N GLN A 169 12.54 0.70 31.01
CA GLN A 169 13.83 1.31 31.28
C GLN A 169 14.19 1.26 32.77
N THR A 170 13.24 1.60 33.64
CA THR A 170 13.42 1.53 35.11
C THR A 170 13.73 0.10 35.58
N LEU A 171 13.09 -0.90 34.97
CA LEU A 171 13.34 -2.31 35.29
C LEU A 171 14.71 -2.78 34.79
N ALA A 172 15.15 -2.33 33.62
CA ALA A 172 16.47 -2.64 33.08
C ALA A 172 17.58 -2.04 33.95
N ASP A 173 17.41 -0.78 34.38
CA ASP A 173 18.27 -0.11 35.34
C ASP A 173 18.36 -0.85 36.68
N ALA A 174 17.25 -1.43 37.15
CA ALA A 174 17.24 -2.21 38.38
C ALA A 174 18.08 -3.50 38.25
N VAL A 175 18.00 -4.18 37.11
CA VAL A 175 18.83 -5.36 36.81
C VAL A 175 20.32 -4.97 36.77
N GLU A 176 20.67 -3.85 36.15
CA GLU A 176 22.06 -3.38 36.06
C GLU A 176 22.67 -3.04 37.44
N ARG A 177 21.86 -2.51 38.36
CA ARG A 177 22.29 -2.19 39.74
C ARG A 177 22.31 -3.40 40.67
N THR A 178 21.76 -4.55 40.25
CA THR A 178 21.65 -5.73 41.09
C THR A 178 22.96 -6.51 41.11
N PRO A 179 23.51 -6.85 42.30
CA PRO A 179 24.71 -7.67 42.39
C PRO A 179 24.51 -9.04 41.74
N THR A 180 25.48 -9.46 40.94
CA THR A 180 25.45 -10.73 40.19
C THR A 180 26.74 -11.51 40.43
N ARG A 181 26.69 -12.84 40.29
CA ARG A 181 27.90 -13.65 40.35
C ARG A 181 28.76 -13.39 39.12
N SER A 182 30.08 -13.51 39.27
CA SER A 182 31.04 -13.29 38.18
C SER A 182 30.76 -14.13 36.92
N ALA A 183 30.22 -15.35 37.08
CA ALA A 183 29.88 -16.23 35.96
C ALA A 183 28.67 -15.77 35.13
N ASP A 184 27.81 -14.92 35.70
CA ASP A 184 26.56 -14.47 35.07
C ASP A 184 26.64 -13.04 34.51
N VAL A 185 27.74 -12.32 34.78
CA VAL A 185 27.95 -10.92 34.35
C VAL A 185 27.76 -10.77 32.84
N ASP A 186 28.38 -11.65 32.04
CA ASP A 186 28.25 -11.61 30.58
C ASP A 186 26.82 -11.90 30.11
N THR A 187 26.12 -12.80 30.81
CA THR A 187 24.73 -13.16 30.47
C THR A 187 23.78 -12.01 30.78
N VAL A 188 24.00 -11.31 31.90
CA VAL A 188 23.24 -10.12 32.29
C VAL A 188 23.52 -8.95 31.34
N ALA A 189 24.79 -8.73 30.96
CA ALA A 189 25.16 -7.73 29.98
C ALA A 189 24.48 -8.00 28.61
N ALA A 190 24.48 -9.25 28.15
CA ALA A 190 23.81 -9.63 26.91
C ALA A 190 22.28 -9.45 27.00
N LEU A 191 21.65 -9.84 28.12
CA LEU A 191 20.23 -9.61 28.36
C LEU A 191 19.89 -8.12 28.28
N LEU A 192 20.65 -7.27 28.97
CA LEU A 192 20.44 -5.82 28.99
C LEU A 192 20.64 -5.17 27.63
N ALA A 193 21.62 -5.64 26.85
CA ALA A 193 21.83 -5.17 25.48
C ALA A 193 20.59 -5.43 24.61
N HIS A 194 20.03 -6.64 24.66
CA HIS A 194 18.79 -6.94 23.94
C HIS A 194 17.59 -6.22 24.54
N ALA A 195 17.49 -6.03 25.85
CA ALA A 195 16.40 -5.30 26.48
C ALA A 195 16.33 -3.83 26.02
N ARG A 196 17.48 -3.15 25.93
CA ARG A 196 17.58 -1.76 25.44
C ARG A 196 17.22 -1.67 23.96
N LEU A 197 17.71 -2.61 23.16
CA LEU A 197 17.36 -2.67 21.75
C LEU A 197 15.85 -2.91 21.56
N LEU A 198 15.23 -3.81 22.35
CA LEU A 198 13.79 -4.06 22.31
C LEU A 198 12.97 -2.84 22.74
N HIS A 199 13.44 -2.10 23.74
CA HIS A 199 12.82 -0.86 24.21
C HIS A 199 12.67 0.16 23.07
N ASP A 200 13.65 0.23 22.16
CA ASP A 200 13.64 1.17 21.04
C ASP A 200 12.87 0.61 19.83
N LEU A 201 13.06 -0.68 19.51
CA LEU A 201 12.45 -1.29 18.32
C LEU A 201 10.94 -1.50 18.44
N LEU A 202 10.41 -1.81 19.63
CA LEU A 202 8.98 -2.06 19.80
C LEU A 202 8.13 -0.82 19.41
N PRO A 203 8.37 0.38 19.98
CA PRO A 203 7.69 1.59 19.56
C PRO A 203 7.97 1.98 18.11
N ALA A 204 9.20 1.79 17.61
CA ALA A 204 9.56 2.13 16.23
C ALA A 204 8.78 1.29 15.21
N THR A 205 8.72 -0.03 15.42
CA THR A 205 7.99 -0.97 14.55
C THR A 205 6.49 -0.66 14.52
N ASP A 206 5.90 -0.41 15.70
CA ASP A 206 4.48 -0.05 15.80
C ASP A 206 4.20 1.35 15.22
N GLY A 207 5.17 2.26 15.31
CA GLY A 207 5.16 3.56 14.65
C GLY A 207 5.14 3.44 13.13
N ALA A 208 6.01 2.60 12.55
CA ALA A 208 6.05 2.35 11.12
C ALA A 208 4.71 1.80 10.59
N LEU A 209 4.07 0.87 11.31
CA LEU A 209 2.74 0.36 10.95
C LEU A 209 1.65 1.44 11.02
N LYS A 210 1.71 2.34 12.01
CA LYS A 210 0.80 3.48 12.10
C LYS A 210 1.00 4.45 10.94
N SER A 211 2.26 4.73 10.57
CA SER A 211 2.59 5.55 9.41
C SER A 211 2.12 4.92 8.10
N LEU A 212 2.29 3.61 7.91
CA LEU A 212 1.82 2.89 6.73
C LEU A 212 0.30 3.02 6.57
N ARG A 213 -0.46 2.89 7.67
CA ARG A 213 -1.91 3.14 7.68
C ARG A 213 -2.28 4.59 7.36
N ALA A 214 -1.47 5.56 7.77
CA ALA A 214 -1.74 6.98 7.54
C ALA A 214 -1.42 7.45 6.13
N VAL A 215 -0.42 6.85 5.46
CA VAL A 215 -0.03 7.19 4.08
C VAL A 215 -1.12 6.80 3.07
N GLY A 216 -1.93 5.78 3.38
CA GLY A 216 -3.00 5.28 2.53
C GLY A 216 -4.38 5.93 2.72
N GLU A 217 -4.45 7.21 3.11
CA GLU A 217 -5.74 7.91 3.18
C GLU A 217 -6.32 8.07 1.76
N ASP A 218 -7.48 7.45 1.51
CA ASP A 218 -8.22 7.25 0.24
C ASP A 218 -8.30 8.46 -0.73
N ARG A 219 -7.88 9.66 -0.32
CA ARG A 219 -8.03 10.91 -1.09
C ARG A 219 -7.32 10.89 -2.44
N ALA A 220 -6.09 10.38 -2.51
CA ALA A 220 -5.35 10.37 -3.78
C ALA A 220 -5.99 9.40 -4.79
N GLN A 221 -6.36 8.21 -4.32
CA GLN A 221 -7.03 7.21 -5.14
C GLN A 221 -8.42 7.69 -5.58
N GLU A 222 -9.20 8.28 -4.68
CA GLU A 222 -10.53 8.80 -4.98
C GLU A 222 -10.48 9.98 -5.94
N ALA A 223 -9.43 10.82 -5.85
CA ALA A 223 -9.20 11.88 -6.81
C ALA A 223 -8.97 11.31 -8.22
N VAL A 224 -8.06 10.32 -8.37
CA VAL A 224 -7.81 9.67 -9.67
C VAL A 224 -9.09 9.01 -10.19
N ARG A 225 -9.80 8.26 -9.34
CA ARG A 225 -11.07 7.60 -9.67
C ARG A 225 -12.13 8.60 -10.16
N THR A 226 -12.34 9.69 -9.44
CA THR A 226 -13.30 10.75 -9.80
C THR A 226 -12.94 11.37 -11.15
N MET A 227 -11.66 11.63 -11.39
CA MET A 227 -11.20 12.20 -12.66
C MET A 227 -11.42 11.23 -13.83
N VAL A 228 -11.07 9.94 -13.66
CA VAL A 228 -11.30 8.89 -14.66
C VAL A 228 -12.79 8.75 -14.99
N LEU A 229 -13.66 8.68 -13.98
CA LEU A 229 -15.11 8.57 -14.16
C LEU A 229 -15.69 9.79 -14.90
N THR A 230 -15.23 11.00 -14.57
CA THR A 230 -15.66 12.24 -15.23
C THR A 230 -15.27 12.26 -16.71
N ARG A 231 -14.05 11.82 -17.04
CA ARG A 231 -13.57 11.71 -18.42
C ARG A 231 -14.33 10.64 -19.19
N GLN A 232 -14.59 9.48 -18.57
CA GLN A 232 -15.38 8.42 -19.16
C GLN A 232 -16.80 8.87 -19.50
N ALA A 233 -17.47 9.59 -18.58
CA ALA A 233 -18.81 10.12 -18.82
C ALA A 233 -18.85 11.11 -20.00
N THR A 234 -17.81 11.95 -20.11
CA THR A 234 -17.67 12.93 -21.20
C THR A 234 -17.43 12.25 -22.55
N SER A 235 -16.59 11.20 -22.59
CA SER A 235 -16.37 10.38 -23.79
C SER A 235 -17.65 9.71 -24.26
N ARG A 236 -18.34 9.00 -23.35
CA ARG A 236 -19.60 8.30 -23.64
C ARG A 236 -20.69 9.24 -24.15
N THR A 237 -20.77 10.46 -23.59
CA THR A 237 -21.73 11.48 -24.05
C THR A 237 -21.42 11.95 -25.47
N SER A 238 -20.14 12.14 -25.80
CA SER A 238 -19.70 12.54 -27.14
C SER A 238 -19.96 11.42 -28.16
N ALA A 239 -19.61 10.18 -27.84
CA ALA A 239 -19.89 9.01 -28.69
C ALA A 239 -21.40 8.83 -28.93
N ARG A 240 -22.24 9.08 -27.91
CA ARG A 240 -23.72 9.04 -28.06
C ARG A 240 -24.23 10.08 -29.05
N ARG A 241 -23.67 11.30 -29.05
CA ARG A 241 -24.02 12.35 -30.00
C ARG A 241 -23.64 11.95 -31.43
N PHE A 242 -22.44 11.40 -31.64
CA PHE A 242 -22.03 10.90 -32.96
C PHE A 242 -22.92 9.76 -33.46
N ARG A 243 -23.30 8.81 -32.59
CA ARG A 243 -24.27 7.74 -32.95
C ARG A 243 -25.63 8.30 -33.38
N LEU A 244 -26.12 9.34 -32.72
CA LEU A 244 -27.40 9.98 -33.09
C LEU A 244 -27.30 10.71 -34.43
N LEU A 245 -26.22 11.46 -34.66
CA LEU A 245 -25.98 12.10 -35.95
C LEU A 245 -25.81 11.06 -37.07
N LEU A 246 -25.08 9.97 -36.82
CA LEU A 246 -24.90 8.86 -37.74
C LEU A 246 -26.25 8.25 -38.15
N TYR A 247 -27.14 8.05 -37.18
CA TYR A 247 -28.48 7.53 -37.43
C TYR A 247 -29.29 8.45 -38.35
N VAL A 248 -29.29 9.77 -38.06
CA VAL A 248 -30.00 10.77 -38.88
C VAL A 248 -29.42 10.86 -40.30
N THR A 249 -28.09 10.89 -40.43
CA THR A 249 -27.41 10.95 -41.74
C THR A 249 -27.63 9.68 -42.56
N SER A 250 -27.65 8.51 -41.91
CA SER A 250 -27.96 7.23 -42.58
C SER A 250 -29.39 7.22 -43.11
N LEU A 251 -30.35 7.75 -42.36
CA LEU A 251 -31.73 7.89 -42.81
C LEU A 251 -31.86 8.84 -44.01
N ALA A 252 -31.12 9.95 -43.99
CA ALA A 252 -31.07 10.89 -45.11
C ALA A 252 -30.44 10.28 -46.37
N LEU A 253 -29.40 9.46 -46.22
CA LEU A 253 -28.79 8.72 -47.32
C LEU A 253 -29.79 7.75 -47.96
N ILE A 254 -30.54 6.99 -47.15
CA ILE A 254 -31.59 6.09 -47.65
C ILE A 254 -32.66 6.89 -48.41
N GLY A 255 -33.14 8.00 -47.84
CA GLY A 255 -34.14 8.86 -48.48
C GLY A 255 -33.66 9.54 -49.77
N CYS A 256 -32.34 9.69 -49.97
CA CYS A 256 -31.75 10.19 -51.22
C CYS A 256 -31.67 9.11 -52.32
N LEU A 257 -31.63 7.84 -51.91
CA LEU A 257 -31.38 6.70 -52.80
C LEU A 257 -32.67 6.04 -53.30
N VAL A 258 -33.78 6.24 -52.58
CA VAL A 258 -35.16 5.87 -52.94
C VAL A 258 -35.82 6.98 -53.74
#